data_AF-A0A8J7HUS1-F1
#
_entry.id   AF-A0A8J7HUS1-F1
#
_cell.length_a   1.000
_cell.length_b   1.000
_cell.length_c   1.000
_cell.angle_alpha   90.00
_cell.angle_beta   90.00
_cell.angle_gamma   90.00
#
_symmetry.space_group_name_H-M   'P 1'
#
loop_
_entity.id
_entity.type
_entity.pdbx_description
1 polymer ?
#
loop_
_entity_poly.entity_id
_entity_poly.type
_entity_poly.pdbx_seq_one_letter_code
_entity_poly.pdbx_strand_id
1 'polypeptide(L)'
;MILIKRDEFPEPLPEDAFVFLMHQGYMFWFLITSEGDDPPVYGYEEGAAPIPYTSVPFKKLSSSFSKFLVELLEQEAEVAKTL
;
A
#
# COMPACT_ATOMS: atom_id res chain seq x y z
N MET A 1 -2.71 8.93 9.81
CA MET A 1 -2.83 9.24 8.36
C MET A 1 -4.10 10.07 8.12
N ILE A 2 -4.03 11.19 7.38
CA ILE A 2 -5.19 12.07 7.11
C ILE A 2 -6.20 11.41 6.15
N LEU A 3 -5.72 10.62 5.20
CA LEU A 3 -6.54 9.96 4.17
C LEU A 3 -7.54 8.95 4.76
N ILE A 4 -7.07 7.99 5.55
CA ILE A 4 -7.91 6.99 6.25
C ILE A 4 -9.04 7.66 7.05
N LYS A 5 -8.74 8.78 7.73
CA LYS A 5 -9.74 9.52 8.53
C LYS A 5 -10.79 10.20 7.66
N ARG A 6 -10.41 10.72 6.49
CA ARG A 6 -11.33 11.39 5.56
C ARG A 6 -12.29 10.40 4.91
N ASP A 7 -11.80 9.24 4.53
CA ASP A 7 -12.54 8.19 3.84
C ASP A 7 -13.44 7.37 4.77
N GLU A 8 -13.50 7.71 6.07
CA GLU A 8 -14.22 6.93 7.10
C GLU A 8 -13.84 5.45 7.09
N PHE A 9 -12.59 5.15 6.69
CA PHE A 9 -12.12 3.79 6.55
C PHE A 9 -12.13 3.08 7.92
N PRO A 10 -12.66 1.85 8.01
CA PRO A 10 -13.04 1.25 9.30
C PRO A 10 -11.85 0.90 10.19
N GLU A 11 -10.64 0.78 9.63
CA GLU A 11 -9.45 0.39 10.37
C GLU A 11 -8.37 1.48 10.38
N PRO A 12 -7.77 1.77 11.54
CA PRO A 12 -6.62 2.66 11.59
C PRO A 12 -5.41 2.01 10.92
N LEU A 13 -4.46 2.84 10.49
CA LEU A 13 -3.15 2.32 10.10
C LEU A 13 -2.46 1.70 11.32
N PRO A 14 -1.80 0.53 11.20
CA PRO A 14 -1.00 -0.05 12.29
C PRO A 14 0.04 0.94 12.83
N GLU A 15 0.33 0.89 14.13
CA GLU A 15 1.26 1.83 14.79
C GLU A 15 2.70 1.69 14.28
N ASP A 16 3.08 0.49 13.87
CA ASP A 16 4.39 0.10 13.36
C ASP A 16 4.45 0.04 11.82
N ALA A 17 3.44 0.63 11.16
CA ALA A 17 3.43 0.79 9.72
C ALA A 17 4.41 1.88 9.27
N PHE A 18 5.19 1.57 8.23
CA PHE A 18 6.05 2.51 7.53
C PHE A 18 5.51 2.74 6.12
N VAL A 19 5.02 3.95 5.86
CA VAL A 19 4.52 4.38 4.55
C VAL A 19 5.71 4.83 3.70
N PHE A 20 5.96 4.14 2.59
CA PHE A 20 7.12 4.39 1.74
C PHE A 20 6.75 5.01 0.38
N LEU A 21 5.47 4.99 0.00
CA LEU A 21 4.99 5.61 -1.24
C LEU A 21 3.60 6.20 -1.04
N MET A 22 3.38 7.40 -1.59
CA MET A 22 2.08 8.06 -1.70
C MET A 22 1.88 8.54 -3.13
N HIS A 23 0.67 8.37 -3.66
CA HIS A 23 0.32 8.92 -4.97
C HIS A 23 -0.94 9.80 -4.87
N GLN A 24 -0.75 11.06 -5.29
CA GLN A 24 -1.76 12.12 -5.45
C GLN A 24 -2.77 12.31 -4.30
N GLY A 25 -2.43 11.89 -3.07
CA GLY A 25 -3.27 12.11 -1.89
C GLY A 25 -4.57 11.31 -1.87
N TYR A 26 -4.64 10.17 -2.54
CA TYR A 26 -5.75 9.21 -2.43
C TYR A 26 -5.30 7.76 -2.28
N MET A 27 -4.02 7.46 -2.51
CA MET A 27 -3.46 6.12 -2.33
C MET A 27 -2.08 6.16 -1.67
N PHE A 28 -1.75 5.10 -0.94
CA PHE A 28 -0.43 4.90 -0.37
C PHE A 28 -0.10 3.42 -0.20
N TRP A 29 1.19 3.12 -0.17
CA TRP A 29 1.73 1.80 0.12
C TRP A 29 2.59 1.83 1.36
N PHE A 30 2.55 0.75 2.13
CA PHE A 30 3.24 0.63 3.40
C PHE A 30 3.67 -0.80 3.68
N LEU A 31 4.60 -0.93 4.62
CA LEU A 31 5.01 -2.19 5.22
C LEU A 31 4.81 -2.13 6.74
N ILE A 32 4.79 -3.28 7.40
CA ILE A 32 4.73 -3.39 8.86
C ILE A 32 6.13 -3.77 9.35
N THR A 33 6.75 -2.90 10.14
CA THR A 33 8.16 -3.05 10.52
C THR A 33 8.42 -4.25 11.46
N SER A 34 7.38 -4.76 12.12
CA SER A 34 7.47 -5.97 12.94
C SER A 34 7.34 -7.28 12.16
N GLU A 35 7.00 -7.26 10.85
CA GLU A 35 6.81 -8.47 10.01
C GLU A 35 8.12 -9.05 9.42
N GLY A 36 9.28 -8.64 9.93
CA GLY A 36 10.59 -9.16 9.56
C GLY A 36 11.38 -8.27 8.60
N ASP A 37 12.56 -8.75 8.18
CA ASP A 37 13.53 -7.96 7.40
C ASP A 37 13.08 -7.66 5.97
N ASP A 38 12.26 -8.54 5.39
CA ASP A 38 11.67 -8.37 4.05
C ASP A 38 10.14 -8.51 4.12
N PRO A 39 9.46 -7.52 4.71
CA PRO A 39 8.06 -7.63 5.07
C PRO A 39 7.14 -7.59 3.84
N PRO A 40 5.89 -8.05 3.96
CA PRO A 40 4.84 -7.80 2.99
C PRO A 40 4.60 -6.32 2.67
N VAL A 41 4.06 -6.06 1.48
CA VAL A 41 3.60 -4.72 1.08
C VAL A 41 2.08 -4.70 1.06
N TYR A 42 1.52 -3.69 1.70
CA TYR A 42 0.10 -3.41 1.75
C TYR A 42 -0.22 -2.09 1.05
N GLY A 43 -1.43 -1.98 0.50
CA GLY A 43 -1.91 -0.80 -0.20
C GLY A 43 -3.28 -0.36 0.30
N TYR A 44 -3.46 0.95 0.31
CA TYR A 44 -4.72 1.64 0.49
C TYR A 44 -5.00 2.52 -0.73
N GLU A 45 -6.27 2.54 -1.15
CA GLU A 45 -6.81 3.44 -2.17
C GLU A 45 -8.21 3.88 -1.73
N GLU A 46 -8.43 5.20 -1.68
CA GLU A 46 -9.70 5.79 -1.30
C GLU A 46 -10.84 5.31 -2.22
N GLY A 47 -11.97 4.93 -1.63
CA GLY A 47 -13.11 4.39 -2.39
C GLY A 47 -12.93 2.97 -2.93
N ALA A 48 -11.79 2.32 -2.71
CA ALA A 48 -11.57 0.90 -3.05
C ALA A 48 -12.09 -0.07 -1.97
N ALA A 49 -12.70 0.45 -0.89
CA ALA A 49 -13.26 -0.36 0.20
C ALA A 49 -14.30 -1.36 -0.35
N PRO A 50 -14.20 -2.65 0.02
CA PRO A 50 -15.18 -3.62 -0.42
C PRO A 50 -16.51 -3.42 0.33
N ILE A 51 -17.56 -3.94 -0.31
CA ILE A 51 -18.95 -4.13 0.14
C ILE A 51 -19.08 -4.17 1.68
N PRO A 52 -20.13 -3.58 2.32
CA PRO A 52 -20.27 -3.37 3.77
C PRO A 52 -20.07 -4.56 4.74
N TYR A 53 -19.77 -5.76 4.24
CA TYR A 53 -19.63 -6.99 4.99
C TYR A 53 -18.23 -7.64 4.85
N THR A 54 -17.25 -6.92 4.30
CA THR A 54 -15.89 -7.45 4.07
C THR A 54 -14.84 -6.61 4.78
N SER A 55 -14.31 -7.14 5.86
CA SER A 55 -13.18 -6.62 6.62
C SER A 55 -11.86 -7.00 5.96
N VAL A 56 -11.59 -6.48 4.75
CA VAL A 56 -10.25 -6.61 4.15
C VAL A 56 -9.51 -5.30 4.45
N PRO A 57 -8.63 -5.27 5.47
CA PRO A 57 -8.22 -4.04 6.13
C PRO A 57 -7.22 -3.24 5.30
N PHE A 58 -6.38 -3.90 4.51
CA PHE A 58 -5.54 -3.27 3.50
C PHE A 58 -5.22 -4.34 2.44
N LYS A 59 -5.12 -3.96 1.16
CA LYS A 59 -4.84 -4.92 0.10
C LYS A 59 -3.37 -5.34 0.18
N LYS A 60 -3.07 -6.62 0.37
CA LYS A 60 -1.71 -7.15 0.22
C LYS A 60 -1.32 -7.12 -1.26
N LEU A 61 -0.29 -6.36 -1.59
CA LEU A 61 0.23 -6.18 -2.95
C LEU A 61 1.37 -7.16 -3.26
N SER A 62 2.19 -7.47 -2.24
CA SER A 62 3.29 -8.43 -2.34
C SER A 62 3.56 -9.09 -0.98
N SER A 63 4.19 -10.26 -1.00
CA SER A 63 4.69 -10.96 0.19
C SER A 63 6.13 -10.57 0.57
N SER A 64 6.80 -9.73 -0.22
CA SER A 64 8.19 -9.31 -0.04
C SER A 64 8.36 -7.87 -0.54
N PHE A 65 8.98 -7.03 0.27
CA PHE A 65 9.23 -5.62 -0.01
C PHE A 65 10.30 -5.48 -1.09
N SER A 66 11.40 -6.23 -0.98
CA SER A 66 12.48 -6.22 -1.97
C SER A 66 11.99 -6.63 -3.35
N LYS A 67 11.20 -7.72 -3.44
CA LYS A 67 10.58 -8.16 -4.68
C LYS A 67 9.67 -7.08 -5.27
N PHE A 68 8.84 -6.47 -4.44
CA PHE A 68 7.90 -5.43 -4.87
C PHE A 68 8.63 -4.22 -5.47
N LEU A 69 9.73 -3.77 -4.85
CA LEU A 69 10.54 -2.66 -5.37
C LEU A 69 11.19 -3.00 -6.71
N VAL A 70 11.71 -4.22 -6.88
CA VAL A 70 12.29 -4.66 -8.16
C VAL A 70 11.22 -4.63 -9.26
N GLU A 71 10.05 -5.23 -9.01
CA GLU A 71 8.94 -5.25 -9.97
C GLU A 71 8.43 -3.83 -10.30
N LEU A 72 8.39 -2.94 -9.31
CA LEU A 72 8.03 -1.53 -9.52
C LEU A 72 9.02 -0.81 -10.43
N LEU A 73 10.32 -0.95 -10.16
CA LEU A 73 11.38 -0.32 -10.96
C LEU A 73 11.42 -0.87 -12.39
N GLU A 74 11.20 -2.16 -12.57
CA GLU A 74 11.11 -2.79 -13.89
C GLU A 74 9.92 -2.20 -14.68
N GLN A 75 8.74 -2.06 -14.06
CA GLN A 75 7.58 -1.44 -14.70
C GLN A 75 7.85 0.02 -15.09
N GLU A 76 8.44 0.82 -14.20
CA GLU A 76 8.80 2.21 -14.49
C GLU A 76 9.82 2.30 -15.64
N ALA A 77 10.83 1.43 -15.65
CA ALA A 77 11.82 1.38 -16.71
C ALA A 77 11.19 1.03 -18.07
N GLU A 78 10.24 0.10 -18.12
CA GLU A 78 9.55 -0.22 -19.37
C GLU A 78 8.66 0.92 -19.85
N VAL A 79 7.93 1.60 -18.96
CA VAL A 79 7.16 2.79 -19.33
C VAL A 79 8.09 3.87 -19.89
N ALA A 80 9.23 4.13 -19.24
CA ALA A 80 10.19 5.14 -19.69
C ALA A 80 10.78 4.86 -21.08
N LYS A 81 10.89 3.60 -21.50
CA LYS A 81 11.34 3.22 -22.86
C LYS A 81 10.30 3.49 -23.95
N THR A 82 9.03 3.66 -23.56
CA THR A 82 7.92 3.90 -24.49
C THR A 82 7.56 5.37 -24.67
N LEU A 83 8.25 6.27 -23.96
CA LEU A 83 8.13 7.73 -24.06
C LEU A 83 9.17 8.30 -25.04
#